data_AF-A0A2L2BS72-F1
#
_entry.id   AF-A0A2L2BS72-F1
#
_cell.length_a   1.000
_cell.length_b   1.000
_cell.length_c   1.000
_cell.angle_alpha   90.00
_cell.angle_beta   90.00
_cell.angle_gamma   90.00
#
_symmetry.space_group_name_H-M   'P 1'
#
loop_
_entity.id
_entity.type
_entity.pdbx_description
1 polymer ?
#
loop_
_entity_poly.entity_id
_entity_poly.type
_entity_poly.pdbx_seq_one_letter_code
_entity_poly.pdbx_strand_id
1 'polypeptide(L)'
;MSVRERKRHRHHGYHHPRATWFSTLWVGLCALSLVSCVGAQGQIADAGDTTELFDPIPAGVESLEGGNSDGPDGGLSGDEQPTAREETTTRQGATPAIETPSRSEATPQAAAAVSQYLALTDEVGATGGVAVDAMADGVTPEWLAVEERGFADYRERRIKTLGHTEFFALSVQSVRWSPHNMWEVAAFACIDSRRVWVVPADSPDTPEGLVEWLASTSTGGDGKTTLSESGGVGEAVDPVADSPTEADLALWQEFIDEANPDAGPLEPVLLWLVGSELDQLKVDATQTWRGYHPCGTDNPVG
;
A
#
# COMPACT_ATOMS: atom_id res chain seq x y z
N MET A 1 47.59 50.10 -18.95
CA MET A 1 47.07 49.09 -19.89
C MET A 1 47.90 47.82 -19.77
N SER A 2 47.39 46.79 -19.09
CA SER A 2 47.63 45.37 -19.40
C SER A 2 46.80 44.55 -18.40
N VAL A 3 45.66 44.06 -18.90
CA VAL A 3 44.70 43.21 -18.19
C VAL A 3 45.28 41.79 -18.22
N ARG A 4 45.53 41.20 -17.05
CA ARG A 4 45.93 39.79 -16.93
C ARG A 4 44.69 38.92 -16.71
N GLU A 5 44.32 38.18 -17.75
CA GLU A 5 43.41 37.05 -17.73
C GLU A 5 43.86 36.00 -16.71
N ARG A 6 42.97 35.63 -15.77
CA ARG A 6 43.06 34.36 -15.05
C ARG A 6 42.01 33.41 -15.59
N LYS A 7 42.52 32.35 -16.22
CA LYS A 7 41.82 31.14 -16.66
C LYS A 7 40.93 30.58 -15.54
N ARG A 8 39.64 30.41 -15.86
CA ARG A 8 38.74 29.51 -15.14
C ARG A 8 39.11 28.07 -15.49
N HIS A 9 39.45 27.25 -14.51
CA HIS A 9 39.46 25.80 -14.66
C HIS A 9 38.01 25.32 -14.65
N ARG A 10 37.50 24.91 -15.83
CA ARG A 10 36.28 24.11 -15.94
C ARG A 10 36.62 22.68 -15.50
N HIS A 11 36.04 22.24 -14.40
CA HIS A 11 35.93 20.81 -14.12
C HIS A 11 35.13 20.14 -15.23
N HIS A 12 35.72 19.07 -15.77
CA HIS A 12 35.10 18.22 -16.79
C HIS A 12 33.90 17.50 -16.18
N GLY A 13 32.75 17.66 -16.83
CA GLY A 13 31.54 16.91 -16.53
C GLY A 13 31.75 15.44 -16.83
N TYR A 14 31.63 14.61 -15.80
CA TYR A 14 31.28 13.21 -15.98
C TYR A 14 29.80 13.15 -16.35
N HIS A 15 29.52 13.10 -17.65
CA HIS A 15 28.23 12.64 -18.14
C HIS A 15 28.13 11.14 -17.88
N HIS A 16 27.54 10.76 -16.75
CA HIS A 16 27.01 9.41 -16.60
C HIS A 16 25.87 9.23 -17.61
N PRO A 17 25.85 8.10 -18.36
CA PRO A 17 24.71 7.78 -19.19
C PRO A 17 23.50 7.60 -18.28
N ARG A 18 22.46 8.42 -18.52
CA ARG A 18 21.11 8.27 -17.97
C ARG A 18 20.56 6.94 -18.48
N ALA A 19 20.96 5.86 -17.81
CA ALA A 19 20.49 4.52 -18.07
C ALA A 19 19.07 4.39 -17.51
N THR A 20 18.24 3.75 -18.31
CA THR A 20 16.83 3.41 -18.14
C THR A 20 16.59 2.44 -16.96
N TRP A 21 16.87 2.87 -15.73
CA TRP A 21 16.70 2.12 -14.47
C TRP A 21 15.43 2.51 -13.68
N PHE A 22 14.59 3.39 -14.23
CA PHE A 22 13.62 4.18 -13.45
C PHE A 22 12.29 3.48 -13.09
N SER A 23 12.02 2.27 -13.57
CA SER A 23 10.77 1.55 -13.21
C SER A 23 10.91 0.59 -12.03
N THR A 24 12.08 0.54 -11.38
CA THR A 24 12.37 -0.43 -10.30
C THR A 24 12.63 0.22 -8.95
N LEU A 25 12.47 1.56 -8.84
CA LEU A 25 12.95 2.33 -7.69
C LEU A 25 11.94 2.62 -6.58
N TRP A 26 10.68 2.21 -6.74
CA TRP A 26 9.68 2.28 -5.66
C TRP A 26 9.71 1.02 -4.80
N VAL A 27 10.67 1.03 -3.88
CA VAL A 27 10.93 -0.04 -2.89
C VAL A 27 10.47 0.39 -1.48
N GLY A 28 9.85 1.56 -1.33
CA GLY A 28 9.32 2.03 -0.04
C GLY A 28 7.93 1.51 0.33
N LEU A 29 7.40 0.62 -0.50
CA LEU A 29 6.28 -0.26 -0.24
C LEU A 29 6.84 -1.68 -0.46
N CYS A 30 7.77 -2.12 0.40
CA CYS A 30 8.61 -3.30 0.14
C CYS A 30 7.81 -4.61 -0.03
N ALA A 31 6.59 -4.67 0.50
CA ALA A 31 5.66 -5.78 0.27
C ALA A 31 4.76 -5.63 -0.98
N LEU A 32 4.75 -4.46 -1.59
CA LEU A 32 3.83 -4.04 -2.64
C LEU A 32 4.47 -4.01 -4.03
N SER A 33 5.70 -4.52 -4.19
CA SER A 33 6.30 -4.80 -5.50
C SER A 33 6.88 -6.22 -5.55
N LEU A 34 5.99 -7.22 -5.64
CA LEU A 34 6.33 -8.65 -5.79
C LEU A 34 7.03 -9.01 -7.12
N VAL A 35 7.37 -8.05 -7.99
CA VAL A 35 7.93 -8.36 -9.33
C VAL A 35 9.45 -8.58 -9.32
N SER A 36 10.17 -8.24 -8.25
CA SER A 36 11.62 -8.51 -8.16
C SER A 36 12.05 -9.53 -7.11
N CYS A 37 11.17 -9.99 -6.21
CA CYS A 37 11.52 -11.00 -5.20
C CYS A 37 11.35 -12.47 -5.66
N VAL A 38 10.75 -12.74 -6.83
CA VAL A 38 10.58 -14.12 -7.35
C VAL A 38 11.83 -14.64 -8.10
N GLY A 39 12.88 -13.84 -8.23
CA GLY A 39 14.14 -14.25 -8.89
C GLY A 39 15.10 -15.11 -8.05
N ALA A 40 14.81 -15.37 -6.76
CA ALA A 40 15.74 -16.05 -5.85
C ALA A 40 15.15 -17.25 -5.09
N GLN A 41 14.22 -18.00 -5.70
CA GLN A 41 13.91 -19.38 -5.29
C GLN A 41 14.79 -20.40 -6.05
N GLY A 42 16.10 -20.15 -6.07
CA GLY A 42 17.09 -21.05 -6.66
C GLY A 42 18.22 -21.30 -5.66
N GLN A 43 18.25 -22.52 -5.11
CA GLN A 43 19.25 -23.09 -4.19
C GLN A 43 18.97 -22.90 -2.69
N ILE A 44 17.99 -23.68 -2.19
CA ILE A 44 18.16 -24.32 -0.88
C ILE A 44 19.08 -25.53 -1.12
N ALA A 45 20.28 -25.47 -0.57
CA ALA A 45 21.16 -26.61 -0.48
C ALA A 45 20.53 -27.66 0.45
N ASP A 46 20.19 -28.80 -0.16
CA ASP A 46 20.34 -30.16 0.33
C ASP A 46 20.59 -30.34 1.84
N ALA A 47 19.52 -30.68 2.58
CA ALA A 47 19.60 -31.51 3.77
C ALA A 47 18.23 -32.14 4.07
N GLY A 48 18.06 -33.40 3.64
CA GLY A 48 17.34 -34.41 4.43
C GLY A 48 15.81 -34.42 4.39
N ASP A 49 15.27 -35.25 3.50
CA ASP A 49 14.34 -36.33 3.84
C ASP A 49 13.13 -36.01 4.75
N THR A 50 12.00 -35.68 4.13
CA THR A 50 10.73 -36.41 4.34
C THR A 50 9.85 -36.21 3.11
N THR A 51 9.66 -37.30 2.37
CA THR A 51 8.80 -37.36 1.19
C THR A 51 7.44 -37.85 1.64
N GLU A 52 6.40 -37.00 1.67
CA GLU A 52 5.00 -37.45 1.53
C GLU A 52 4.20 -36.49 0.63
N LEU A 53 3.84 -37.05 -0.53
CA LEU A 53 2.75 -36.78 -1.46
C LEU A 53 2.00 -35.43 -1.36
N PHE A 54 2.25 -34.57 -2.35
CA PHE A 54 1.19 -33.82 -3.03
C PHE A 54 1.45 -33.84 -4.54
N ASP A 55 0.60 -34.57 -5.27
CA ASP A 55 0.60 -34.58 -6.74
C ASP A 55 0.06 -33.23 -7.26
N PRO A 56 0.77 -32.53 -8.17
CA PRO A 56 0.23 -31.37 -8.85
C PRO A 56 -0.78 -31.76 -9.93
N ILE A 57 -1.94 -31.10 -9.89
CA ILE A 57 -3.00 -31.16 -10.91
C ILE A 57 -2.44 -30.67 -12.26
N PRO A 58 -2.57 -31.43 -13.37
CA PRO A 58 -2.14 -30.94 -14.67
C PRO A 58 -3.11 -29.87 -15.21
N ALA A 59 -2.57 -28.69 -15.49
CA ALA A 59 -3.25 -27.65 -16.25
C ALA A 59 -3.34 -28.06 -17.72
N GLY A 60 -4.50 -28.60 -18.11
CA GLY A 60 -4.87 -28.84 -19.50
C GLY A 60 -6.29 -28.34 -19.73
N VAL A 61 -6.43 -27.17 -20.35
CA VAL A 61 -7.65 -26.82 -21.09
C VAL A 61 -7.25 -26.12 -22.37
N GLU A 62 -7.35 -26.91 -23.43
CA GLU A 62 -7.26 -26.52 -24.82
C GLU A 62 -8.44 -25.63 -25.22
N SER A 63 -8.17 -24.75 -26.19
CA SER A 63 -9.15 -24.04 -26.99
C SER A 63 -10.25 -24.96 -27.51
N LEU A 64 -11.50 -24.56 -27.36
CA LEU A 64 -12.60 -25.11 -28.16
C LEU A 64 -13.18 -24.00 -29.04
N GLU A 65 -12.89 -24.17 -30.32
CA GLU A 65 -13.57 -23.54 -31.45
C GLU A 65 -15.02 -24.01 -31.53
N GLY A 66 -15.80 -23.26 -32.32
CA GLY A 66 -17.25 -23.31 -32.34
C GLY A 66 -17.89 -24.55 -32.95
N GLY A 67 -19.19 -24.68 -32.70
CA GLY A 67 -20.06 -25.66 -33.33
C GLY A 67 -21.54 -25.34 -33.07
N ASN A 68 -22.21 -24.77 -34.07
CA ASN A 68 -23.68 -24.71 -34.16
C ASN A 68 -24.25 -26.14 -34.18
N SER A 69 -25.43 -26.36 -33.58
CA SER A 69 -26.40 -27.38 -34.01
C SER A 69 -27.79 -27.12 -33.42
N ASP A 70 -28.78 -27.08 -34.31
CA ASP A 70 -30.22 -26.96 -34.07
C ASP A 70 -30.89 -28.29 -33.63
N GLY A 71 -31.87 -28.18 -32.69
CA GLY A 71 -33.09 -29.00 -32.52
C GLY A 71 -32.99 -30.45 -31.99
N PRO A 72 -34.11 -31.17 -31.73
CA PRO A 72 -35.50 -30.76 -31.43
C PRO A 72 -36.08 -31.40 -30.11
N ASP A 73 -37.35 -31.08 -29.83
CA ASP A 73 -38.23 -31.61 -28.79
C ASP A 73 -38.20 -33.14 -28.56
N GLY A 74 -38.30 -33.55 -27.29
CA GLY A 74 -38.54 -34.94 -26.90
C GLY A 74 -38.74 -35.09 -25.39
N GLY A 75 -40.01 -35.09 -24.94
CA GLY A 75 -40.36 -35.39 -23.56
C GLY A 75 -40.15 -36.87 -23.21
N LEU A 76 -40.17 -37.18 -21.92
CA LEU A 76 -40.77 -38.38 -21.34
C LEU A 76 -40.82 -38.22 -19.81
N SER A 77 -42.04 -38.27 -19.29
CA SER A 77 -42.36 -38.35 -17.86
C SER A 77 -41.87 -39.67 -17.28
N GLY A 78 -41.16 -39.60 -16.16
CA GLY A 78 -40.83 -40.75 -15.31
C GLY A 78 -41.16 -40.41 -13.86
N ASP A 79 -42.33 -40.86 -13.40
CA ASP A 79 -42.72 -40.86 -12.00
C ASP A 79 -41.91 -41.94 -11.25
N GLU A 80 -40.86 -41.53 -10.53
CA GLU A 80 -40.22 -42.37 -9.51
C GLU A 80 -40.59 -41.86 -8.11
N GLN A 81 -41.35 -42.71 -7.43
CA GLN A 81 -41.90 -42.52 -6.09
C GLN A 81 -40.80 -42.70 -5.03
N PRO A 82 -40.44 -41.67 -4.23
CA PRO A 82 -39.44 -41.82 -3.18
C PRO A 82 -40.04 -42.54 -1.97
N THR A 83 -39.38 -43.61 -1.56
CA THR A 83 -39.65 -44.34 -0.33
C THR A 83 -39.21 -43.49 0.87
N ALA A 84 -40.16 -43.19 1.76
CA ALA A 84 -39.94 -42.43 2.99
C ALA A 84 -39.02 -43.22 3.93
N ARG A 85 -37.76 -42.77 4.01
CA ARG A 85 -36.82 -43.18 5.05
C ARG A 85 -36.92 -42.16 6.17
N GLU A 86 -37.50 -42.56 7.31
CA GLU A 86 -37.53 -41.76 8.53
C GLU A 86 -36.11 -41.65 9.10
N GLU A 87 -35.32 -40.71 8.57
CA GLU A 87 -34.09 -40.27 9.19
C GLU A 87 -34.44 -39.50 10.47
N THR A 88 -34.18 -40.14 11.60
CA THR A 88 -34.24 -39.51 12.92
C THR A 88 -33.06 -38.54 13.01
N THR A 89 -33.24 -37.33 12.47
CA THR A 89 -32.27 -36.24 12.55
C THR A 89 -32.11 -35.83 14.00
N THR A 90 -31.06 -36.37 14.62
CA THR A 90 -30.61 -35.94 15.94
C THR A 90 -30.26 -34.45 15.81
N ARG A 91 -31.04 -33.60 16.49
CA ARG A 91 -30.92 -32.14 16.49
C ARG A 91 -29.59 -31.77 17.15
N GLN A 92 -28.50 -31.83 16.37
CA GLN A 92 -27.19 -31.30 16.70
C GLN A 92 -27.40 -29.88 17.22
N GLY A 93 -27.01 -29.63 18.47
CA GLY A 93 -27.17 -28.33 19.10
C GLY A 93 -26.59 -27.25 18.19
N ALA A 94 -27.43 -26.31 17.77
CA ALA A 94 -27.01 -25.23 16.91
C ALA A 94 -25.93 -24.43 17.65
N THR A 95 -24.69 -24.50 17.15
CA THR A 95 -23.64 -23.55 17.54
C THR A 95 -24.20 -22.15 17.35
N PRO A 96 -24.13 -21.25 18.35
CA PRO A 96 -24.58 -19.88 18.19
C PRO A 96 -23.90 -19.30 16.95
N ALA A 97 -24.71 -18.87 15.97
CA ALA A 97 -24.19 -18.25 14.77
C ALA A 97 -23.51 -16.94 15.17
N ILE A 98 -22.21 -16.82 14.87
CA ILE A 98 -21.50 -15.57 15.04
C ILE A 98 -22.08 -14.58 14.02
N GLU A 99 -22.69 -13.51 14.51
CA GLU A 99 -23.22 -12.46 13.67
C GLU A 99 -22.06 -11.75 12.97
N THR A 100 -22.03 -11.81 11.64
CA THR A 100 -20.98 -11.17 10.86
C THR A 100 -21.29 -9.68 10.73
N PRO A 101 -20.40 -8.78 11.17
CA PRO A 101 -20.60 -7.35 11.05
C PRO A 101 -20.66 -6.95 9.58
N SER A 102 -21.46 -5.93 9.31
CA SER A 102 -21.56 -5.36 7.98
C SER A 102 -20.25 -4.68 7.57
N ARG A 103 -20.06 -4.51 6.25
CA ARG A 103 -18.91 -3.76 5.73
C ARG A 103 -18.88 -2.33 6.25
N SER A 104 -20.05 -1.70 6.40
CA SER A 104 -20.17 -0.34 6.91
C SER A 104 -19.69 -0.23 8.36
N GLU A 105 -19.91 -1.25 9.18
CA GLU A 105 -19.41 -1.30 10.57
C GLU A 105 -17.90 -1.55 10.63
N ALA A 106 -17.37 -2.36 9.71
CA ALA A 106 -15.93 -2.64 9.64
C ALA A 106 -15.10 -1.50 9.04
N THR A 107 -15.68 -0.65 8.16
CA THR A 107 -14.97 0.45 7.48
C THR A 107 -14.19 1.38 8.42
N PRO A 108 -14.77 1.97 9.49
CA PRO A 108 -14.01 2.87 10.35
C PRO A 108 -12.86 2.17 11.07
N GLN A 109 -13.00 0.89 11.39
CA GLN A 109 -11.95 0.12 12.06
C GLN A 109 -10.83 -0.26 11.10
N ALA A 110 -11.17 -0.66 9.87
CA ALA A 110 -10.21 -0.87 8.81
C ALA A 110 -9.43 0.42 8.50
N ALA A 111 -10.12 1.56 8.42
CA ALA A 111 -9.49 2.86 8.22
C ALA A 111 -8.49 3.20 9.34
N ALA A 112 -8.86 2.99 10.61
CA ALA A 112 -7.97 3.21 11.74
C ALA A 112 -6.73 2.32 11.68
N ALA A 113 -6.90 1.01 11.41
CA ALA A 113 -5.79 0.07 11.28
C ALA A 113 -4.84 0.42 10.12
N VAL A 114 -5.39 0.82 8.96
CA VAL A 114 -4.58 1.27 7.81
C VAL A 114 -3.82 2.55 8.16
N SER A 115 -4.47 3.56 8.77
CA SER A 115 -3.80 4.80 9.20
C SER A 115 -2.66 4.52 10.18
N GLN A 116 -2.88 3.64 11.17
CA GLN A 116 -1.84 3.25 12.13
C GLN A 116 -0.65 2.57 11.44
N TYR A 117 -0.93 1.63 10.53
CA TYR A 117 0.11 0.94 9.77
C TYR A 117 0.96 1.91 8.93
N LEU A 118 0.32 2.86 8.24
CA LEU A 118 1.05 3.87 7.45
C LEU A 118 1.92 4.76 8.34
N ALA A 119 1.39 5.23 9.48
CA ALA A 119 2.14 6.05 10.42
C ALA A 119 3.37 5.32 10.99
N LEU A 120 3.23 4.04 11.36
CA LEU A 120 4.36 3.21 11.80
C LEU A 120 5.38 3.02 10.67
N THR A 121 4.93 2.79 9.44
CA THR A 121 5.80 2.65 8.27
C THR A 121 6.61 3.92 8.03
N ASP A 122 5.98 5.09 8.14
CA ASP A 122 6.64 6.40 8.00
C ASP A 122 7.68 6.61 9.11
N GLU A 123 7.35 6.30 10.37
CA GLU A 123 8.28 6.41 11.51
C GLU A 123 9.51 5.52 11.31
N VAL A 124 9.30 4.25 10.97
CA VAL A 124 10.40 3.31 10.74
C VAL A 124 11.22 3.74 9.53
N GLY A 125 10.58 4.18 8.44
CA GLY A 125 11.25 4.70 7.25
C GLY A 125 12.09 5.96 7.54
N ALA A 126 11.62 6.86 8.40
CA ALA A 126 12.33 8.07 8.79
C ALA A 126 13.63 7.77 9.55
N THR A 127 13.67 6.64 10.27
CA THR A 127 14.89 6.15 10.93
C THR A 127 15.81 5.34 10.00
N GLY A 128 15.49 5.23 8.71
CA GLY A 128 16.21 4.36 7.78
C GLY A 128 16.03 2.88 8.07
N GLY A 129 14.89 2.50 8.66
CA GLY A 129 14.56 1.12 8.96
C GLY A 129 15.17 0.57 10.24
N VAL A 130 15.68 1.41 11.16
CA VAL A 130 16.31 0.94 12.41
C VAL A 130 15.28 0.45 13.43
N ALA A 131 14.14 1.12 13.53
CA ALA A 131 13.12 0.87 14.56
C ALA A 131 12.03 -0.14 14.14
N VAL A 132 12.36 -1.16 13.34
CA VAL A 132 11.34 -2.05 12.74
C VAL A 132 10.47 -2.81 13.74
N ASP A 133 10.97 -3.06 14.95
CA ASP A 133 10.19 -3.70 16.03
C ASP A 133 8.90 -2.93 16.37
N ALA A 134 8.85 -1.61 16.13
CA ALA A 134 7.65 -0.79 16.32
C ALA A 134 6.49 -1.23 15.41
N MET A 135 6.78 -1.87 14.26
CA MET A 135 5.73 -2.38 13.36
C MET A 135 4.87 -3.46 14.01
N ALA A 136 5.37 -4.17 15.04
CA ALA A 136 4.63 -5.24 15.72
C ALA A 136 3.27 -4.78 16.29
N ASP A 137 3.09 -3.48 16.52
CA ASP A 137 1.83 -2.91 16.97
C ASP A 137 0.78 -2.82 15.83
N GLY A 138 1.20 -2.67 14.58
CA GLY A 138 0.32 -2.51 13.42
C GLY A 138 0.20 -3.72 12.50
N VAL A 139 1.06 -4.73 12.66
CA VAL A 139 1.11 -5.91 11.77
C VAL A 139 1.08 -7.24 12.51
N THR A 140 0.68 -8.31 11.84
CA THR A 140 0.76 -9.67 12.39
C THR A 140 2.22 -10.13 12.52
N PRO A 141 2.54 -11.08 13.43
CA PRO A 141 3.90 -11.61 13.55
C PRO A 141 4.47 -12.17 12.23
N GLU A 142 3.62 -12.80 11.43
CA GLU A 142 3.99 -13.34 10.12
C GLU A 142 4.35 -12.22 9.13
N TRP A 143 3.59 -11.13 9.14
CA TRP A 143 3.85 -9.97 8.30
C TRP A 143 5.03 -9.12 8.79
N LEU A 144 5.30 -9.08 10.10
CA LEU A 144 6.46 -8.40 10.67
C LEU A 144 7.77 -8.90 10.04
N ALA A 145 7.91 -10.20 9.81
CA ALA A 145 9.07 -10.78 9.13
C ALA A 145 9.19 -10.36 7.65
N VAL A 146 8.09 -9.92 7.01
CA VAL A 146 8.12 -9.30 5.68
C VAL A 146 8.64 -7.86 5.80
N GLU A 147 8.14 -7.09 6.76
CA GLU A 147 8.58 -5.71 7.01
C GLU A 147 10.06 -5.64 7.42
N GLU A 148 10.53 -6.54 8.30
CA GLU A 148 11.94 -6.64 8.70
C GLU A 148 12.89 -6.79 7.51
N ARG A 149 12.49 -7.62 6.54
CA ARG A 149 13.23 -7.82 5.28
C ARG A 149 13.12 -6.59 4.39
N GLY A 150 11.96 -5.96 4.33
CA GLY A 150 11.75 -4.73 3.57
C GLY A 150 12.64 -3.59 4.06
N PHE A 151 12.64 -3.33 5.36
CA PHE A 151 13.46 -2.30 5.99
C PHE A 151 14.95 -2.66 6.09
N ALA A 152 15.32 -3.93 5.89
CA ALA A 152 16.74 -4.28 5.71
C ALA A 152 17.33 -3.62 4.46
N ASP A 153 16.56 -3.49 3.38
CA ASP A 153 17.01 -2.80 2.16
C ASP A 153 17.32 -1.32 2.43
N TYR A 154 16.54 -0.66 3.29
CA TYR A 154 16.78 0.74 3.67
C TYR A 154 18.15 0.90 4.35
N ARG A 155 18.45 0.00 5.30
CA ARG A 155 19.73 -0.02 6.02
C ARG A 155 20.89 -0.33 5.09
N GLU A 156 20.73 -1.33 4.20
CA GLU A 156 21.76 -1.74 3.24
C GLU A 156 22.08 -0.62 2.25
N ARG A 157 21.05 0.04 1.72
CA ARG A 157 21.19 1.13 0.75
C ARG A 157 21.53 2.46 1.42
N ARG A 158 21.50 2.52 2.75
CA ARG A 158 21.68 3.74 3.56
C ARG A 158 20.74 4.84 3.08
N ILE A 159 19.44 4.57 3.10
CA ILE A 159 18.37 5.52 2.76
C ILE A 159 17.39 5.68 3.92
N LYS A 160 16.69 6.81 3.95
CA LYS A 160 15.57 7.11 4.87
C LYS A 160 14.45 7.82 4.11
N THR A 161 13.26 7.88 4.70
CA THR A 161 12.12 8.63 4.15
C THR A 161 11.87 9.92 4.91
N LEU A 162 11.31 10.92 4.23
CA LEU A 162 10.83 12.17 4.80
C LEU A 162 9.40 12.42 4.33
N GLY A 163 8.51 12.85 5.23
CA GLY A 163 7.11 13.10 4.91
C GLY A 163 6.17 12.05 5.49
N HIS A 164 4.93 12.08 5.01
CA HIS A 164 3.84 11.24 5.52
C HIS A 164 3.08 10.58 4.38
N THR A 165 2.79 9.30 4.58
CA THR A 165 1.92 8.50 3.73
C THR A 165 0.50 8.59 4.24
N GLU A 166 -0.44 8.87 3.35
CA GLU A 166 -1.87 8.91 3.68
C GLU A 166 -2.65 8.01 2.73
N PHE A 167 -3.93 7.75 3.04
CA PHE A 167 -4.87 7.26 2.05
C PHE A 167 -6.02 8.25 1.89
N PHE A 168 -6.50 8.44 0.67
CA PHE A 168 -7.60 9.37 0.38
C PHE A 168 -8.91 8.66 0.00
N ALA A 169 -8.87 7.35 -0.21
CA ALA A 169 -10.06 6.52 -0.43
C ALA A 169 -9.83 5.13 0.17
N LEU A 170 -10.86 4.59 0.83
CA LEU A 170 -10.86 3.25 1.39
C LEU A 170 -12.23 2.58 1.22
N SER A 171 -12.25 1.31 0.83
CA SER A 171 -13.46 0.51 0.65
C SER A 171 -13.24 -0.92 1.13
N VAL A 172 -14.03 -1.34 2.13
CA VAL A 172 -14.04 -2.73 2.60
C VAL A 172 -14.69 -3.63 1.54
N GLN A 173 -13.93 -4.61 1.06
CA GLN A 173 -14.34 -5.59 0.05
C GLN A 173 -15.00 -6.82 0.67
N SER A 174 -14.54 -7.26 1.84
CA SER A 174 -15.10 -8.40 2.56
C SER A 174 -14.88 -8.29 4.06
N VAL A 175 -15.77 -8.92 4.82
CA VAL A 175 -15.68 -9.12 6.27
C VAL A 175 -16.14 -10.54 6.52
N ARG A 176 -15.33 -11.35 7.20
CA ARG A 176 -15.69 -12.73 7.55
C ARG A 176 -15.05 -13.16 8.85
N TRP A 177 -15.71 -14.10 9.54
CA TRP A 177 -15.11 -14.79 10.68
C TRP A 177 -14.29 -15.97 10.16
N SER A 178 -13.02 -16.05 10.56
CA SER A 178 -12.10 -17.10 10.13
C SER A 178 -12.22 -18.36 11.00
N PRO A 179 -11.76 -19.54 10.50
CA PRO A 179 -11.63 -20.75 11.31
C PRO A 179 -10.71 -20.60 12.51
N HIS A 180 -9.84 -19.58 12.52
CA HIS A 180 -8.90 -19.29 13.61
C HIS A 180 -9.50 -18.37 14.70
N ASN A 181 -10.82 -18.15 14.68
CA ASN A 181 -11.52 -17.28 15.62
C ASN A 181 -11.07 -15.82 15.57
N MET A 182 -10.88 -15.30 14.35
CA MET A 182 -10.53 -13.89 14.10
C MET A 182 -11.42 -13.32 13.01
N TRP A 183 -11.65 -12.02 13.05
CA TRP A 183 -12.15 -11.27 11.91
C TRP A 183 -11.07 -11.19 10.84
N GLU A 184 -11.47 -11.43 9.60
CA GLU A 184 -10.69 -11.13 8.40
C GLU A 184 -11.42 -10.05 7.59
N VAL A 185 -10.75 -8.94 7.34
CA VAL A 185 -11.27 -7.80 6.59
C VAL A 185 -10.36 -7.52 5.41
N ALA A 186 -10.88 -7.61 4.20
CA ALA A 186 -10.16 -7.16 3.01
C ALA A 186 -10.55 -5.70 2.72
N ALA A 187 -9.59 -4.80 2.68
CA ALA A 187 -9.81 -3.37 2.43
C ALA A 187 -9.00 -2.93 1.20
N PHE A 188 -9.66 -2.28 0.27
CA PHE A 188 -9.01 -1.57 -0.82
C PHE A 188 -8.71 -0.14 -0.38
N ALA A 189 -7.50 0.37 -0.57
CA ALA A 189 -7.10 1.73 -0.23
C ALA A 189 -6.31 2.38 -1.37
N CYS A 190 -6.51 3.68 -1.57
CA CYS A 190 -5.69 4.50 -2.45
C CYS A 190 -4.64 5.23 -1.61
N ILE A 191 -3.42 4.71 -1.63
CA ILE A 191 -2.30 5.23 -0.86
C ILE A 191 -1.65 6.37 -1.64
N ASP A 192 -1.47 7.52 -0.99
CA ASP A 192 -0.75 8.67 -1.51
C ASP A 192 0.59 8.80 -0.80
N SER A 193 1.65 8.46 -1.52
CA SER A 193 3.04 8.60 -1.06
C SER A 193 3.77 9.71 -1.81
N ARG A 194 3.08 10.55 -2.59
CA ARG A 194 3.72 11.67 -3.34
C ARG A 194 4.43 12.67 -2.44
N ARG A 195 4.05 12.72 -1.16
CA ARG A 195 4.64 13.56 -0.12
C ARG A 195 5.78 12.88 0.63
N VAL A 196 6.06 11.61 0.33
CA VAL A 196 7.15 10.86 0.91
C VAL A 196 8.34 10.94 -0.03
N TRP A 197 9.44 11.46 0.48
CA TRP A 197 10.70 11.57 -0.21
C TRP A 197 11.68 10.53 0.30
N VAL A 198 12.29 9.78 -0.61
CA VAL A 198 13.42 8.90 -0.28
C VAL A 198 14.71 9.69 -0.45
N VAL A 199 15.53 9.74 0.60
CA VAL A 199 16.81 10.47 0.63
C VAL A 199 17.92 9.57 1.18
N PRO A 200 19.21 9.84 0.86
CA PRO A 200 20.33 9.23 1.55
C PRO A 200 20.23 9.38 3.08
N ALA A 201 20.62 8.35 3.82
CA ALA A 201 20.58 8.36 5.28
C ALA A 201 21.56 9.40 5.87
N ASP A 202 22.65 9.69 5.16
CA ASP A 202 23.65 10.71 5.48
C ASP A 202 23.31 12.10 4.92
N SER A 203 22.12 12.28 4.32
CA SER A 203 21.62 13.61 3.98
C SER A 203 21.56 14.51 5.23
N PRO A 204 21.78 15.82 5.06
CA PRO A 204 21.70 16.80 6.15
C PRO A 204 20.34 16.72 6.86
N ASP A 205 20.30 17.29 8.07
CA ASP A 205 19.04 17.39 8.82
C ASP A 205 17.99 18.11 7.99
N THR A 206 16.78 17.57 8.00
CA THR A 206 15.65 18.14 7.28
C THR A 206 15.38 19.55 7.81
N PRO A 207 15.40 20.58 6.95
CA PRO A 207 15.09 21.94 7.36
C PRO A 207 13.71 22.03 8.03
N GLU A 208 13.60 22.89 9.04
CA GLU A 208 12.31 23.16 9.70
C GLU A 208 11.26 23.62 8.68
N GLY A 209 10.02 23.15 8.85
CA GLY A 209 8.89 23.51 8.00
C GLY A 209 8.82 22.77 6.65
N LEU A 210 9.88 22.06 6.22
CA LEU A 210 9.88 21.39 4.92
C LEU A 210 8.83 20.26 4.87
N VAL A 211 8.73 19.46 5.94
CA VAL A 211 7.75 18.35 6.01
C VAL A 211 6.32 18.88 6.03
N GLU A 212 6.08 19.93 6.80
CA GLU A 212 4.79 20.62 6.89
C GLU A 212 4.41 21.24 5.54
N TRP A 213 5.38 21.81 4.83
CA TRP A 213 5.17 22.33 3.49
C TRP A 213 4.82 21.22 2.48
N LEU A 214 5.52 20.08 2.52
CA LEU A 214 5.18 18.90 1.72
C LEU A 214 3.75 18.42 1.99
N ALA A 215 3.31 18.46 3.25
CA ALA A 215 1.94 18.17 3.62
C ALA A 215 0.94 19.18 3.03
N SER A 216 1.27 20.48 3.02
CA SER A 216 0.37 21.56 2.59
C SER A 216 0.16 21.66 1.07
N THR A 217 1.19 21.33 0.27
CA THR A 217 1.22 21.57 -1.18
C THR A 217 0.37 20.62 -2.01
N SER A 218 -0.13 19.53 -1.42
CA SER A 218 -0.76 18.45 -2.16
C SER A 218 -2.29 18.54 -2.26
N THR A 219 -2.89 19.62 -1.79
CA THR A 219 -4.34 19.86 -1.91
C THR A 219 -4.81 20.23 -3.33
N GLY A 220 -3.92 20.22 -4.34
CA GLY A 220 -4.19 20.72 -5.69
C GLY A 220 -4.24 19.64 -6.78
N GLY A 221 -5.24 18.77 -6.76
CA GLY A 221 -5.68 18.08 -7.99
C GLY A 221 -6.36 19.06 -8.95
N ASP A 222 -7.04 20.05 -8.38
CA ASP A 222 -7.56 21.22 -9.06
C ASP A 222 -6.99 22.40 -8.31
N GLY A 223 -6.31 23.35 -8.94
CA GLY A 223 -5.81 24.58 -8.29
C GLY A 223 -6.91 25.52 -7.76
N LYS A 224 -8.05 24.98 -7.33
CA LYS A 224 -9.15 25.67 -6.69
C LYS A 224 -9.19 25.21 -5.25
N THR A 225 -8.45 25.93 -4.40
CA THR A 225 -8.83 26.05 -2.99
C THR A 225 -10.29 26.50 -3.01
N THR A 226 -11.23 25.58 -2.83
CA THR A 226 -12.60 25.96 -2.50
C THR A 226 -12.49 26.51 -1.09
N LEU A 227 -12.13 27.80 -1.00
CA LEU A 227 -12.62 28.65 0.06
C LEU A 227 -14.12 28.39 0.05
N SER A 228 -14.57 27.54 0.96
CA SER A 228 -15.98 27.42 1.28
C SER A 228 -16.45 28.84 1.52
N GLU A 229 -17.16 29.41 0.56
CA GLU A 229 -18.05 30.54 0.74
C GLU A 229 -19.22 30.09 1.64
N SER A 230 -18.92 29.52 2.80
CA SER A 230 -19.84 29.56 3.91
C SER A 230 -19.85 31.01 4.36
N GLY A 231 -20.82 31.77 3.84
CA GLY A 231 -21.13 33.16 4.19
C GLY A 231 -21.58 33.34 5.64
N GLY A 232 -20.79 32.83 6.58
CA GLY A 232 -20.83 33.23 7.97
C GLY A 232 -20.01 34.49 8.12
N VAL A 233 -20.61 35.53 8.71
CA VAL A 233 -19.93 36.71 9.22
C VAL A 233 -19.08 36.25 10.42
N GLY A 234 -17.99 35.55 10.12
CA GLY A 234 -17.02 35.04 11.07
C GLY A 234 -15.87 36.03 11.18
N GLU A 235 -15.52 36.33 12.42
CA GLU A 235 -14.34 37.06 12.86
C GLU A 235 -13.13 36.82 11.93
N ALA A 236 -12.42 37.89 11.56
CA ALA A 236 -11.18 37.78 10.80
C ALA A 236 -10.18 36.95 11.61
N VAL A 237 -10.11 35.65 11.33
CA VAL A 237 -9.02 34.81 11.79
C VAL A 237 -7.77 35.38 11.13
N ASP A 238 -6.81 35.81 11.94
CA ASP A 238 -5.55 36.35 11.44
C ASP A 238 -5.00 35.44 10.32
N PRO A 239 -4.52 36.01 9.19
CA PRO A 239 -4.00 35.20 8.10
C PRO A 239 -2.94 34.27 8.66
N VAL A 240 -3.13 32.97 8.47
CA VAL A 240 -2.18 31.92 8.89
C VAL A 240 -0.80 32.35 8.40
N ALA A 241 0.06 32.75 9.34
CA ALA A 241 1.30 33.46 9.08
C ALA A 241 2.43 32.55 8.55
N ASP A 242 2.13 31.29 8.26
CA ASP A 242 3.13 30.25 8.01
C ASP A 242 3.32 29.97 6.51
N SER A 243 3.27 31.01 5.68
CA SER A 243 3.87 30.89 4.35
C SER A 243 5.39 30.93 4.50
N PRO A 244 6.13 30.01 3.86
CA PRO A 244 7.58 29.99 3.98
C PRO A 244 8.18 31.31 3.49
N THR A 245 9.17 31.80 4.22
CA THR A 245 9.92 32.98 3.82
C THR A 245 10.83 32.66 2.63
N GLU A 246 11.35 33.68 1.95
CA GLU A 246 12.35 33.48 0.88
C GLU A 246 13.60 32.77 1.38
N ALA A 247 13.96 32.97 2.65
CA ALA A 247 15.09 32.27 3.29
C ALA A 247 14.80 30.79 3.50
N ASP A 248 13.58 30.44 3.94
CA ASP A 248 13.16 29.04 4.11
C ASP A 248 13.16 28.32 2.77
N LEU A 249 12.58 28.95 1.74
CA LEU A 249 12.58 28.43 0.37
C LEU A 249 13.99 28.21 -0.17
N ALA A 250 14.93 29.10 0.13
CA ALA A 250 16.32 28.94 -0.28
C ALA A 250 17.00 27.75 0.43
N LEU A 251 16.78 27.57 1.73
CA LEU A 251 17.29 26.43 2.50
C LEU A 251 16.69 25.10 2.02
N TRP A 252 15.39 25.09 1.74
CA TRP A 252 14.71 23.91 1.21
C TRP A 252 15.22 23.56 -0.19
N GLN A 253 15.45 24.55 -1.05
CA GLN A 253 16.02 24.31 -2.38
C GLN A 253 17.44 23.74 -2.29
N GLU A 254 18.28 24.26 -1.38
CA GLU A 254 19.62 23.70 -1.14
C GLU A 254 19.54 22.23 -0.69
N PHE A 255 18.63 21.92 0.25
CA PHE A 255 18.38 20.55 0.67
C PHE A 255 17.92 19.66 -0.50
N ILE A 256 16.98 20.13 -1.33
CA ILE A 256 16.47 19.38 -2.49
C ILE A 256 17.59 19.11 -3.49
N ASP A 257 18.43 20.11 -3.78
CA ASP A 257 19.54 19.99 -4.73
C ASP A 257 20.61 19.01 -4.23
N GLU A 258 20.87 18.98 -2.91
CA GLU A 258 21.84 18.09 -2.29
C GLU A 258 21.30 16.66 -2.08
N ALA A 259 20.11 16.53 -1.51
CA ALA A 259 19.50 15.24 -1.21
C ALA A 259 18.92 14.55 -2.45
N ASN A 260 18.57 15.32 -3.50
CA ASN A 260 17.96 14.86 -4.75
C ASN A 260 16.84 13.83 -4.50
N PRO A 261 15.76 14.23 -3.79
CA PRO A 261 14.74 13.30 -3.32
C PRO A 261 13.98 12.65 -4.48
N ASP A 262 13.56 11.40 -4.26
CA ASP A 262 12.59 10.71 -5.12
C ASP A 262 11.22 10.68 -4.43
N ALA A 263 10.18 11.16 -5.13
CA ALA A 263 8.83 11.33 -4.58
C ALA A 263 7.93 10.14 -4.94
N GLY A 264 6.99 9.83 -4.06
CA GLY A 264 6.13 8.65 -4.21
C GLY A 264 5.03 8.67 -5.24
N PRO A 265 4.54 7.49 -5.63
CA PRO A 265 3.38 7.33 -6.47
C PRO A 265 2.10 7.42 -5.64
N LEU A 266 1.01 7.53 -6.38
CA LEU A 266 -0.31 7.12 -5.94
C LEU A 266 -0.47 5.63 -6.25
N GLU A 267 -0.73 4.81 -5.24
CA GLU A 267 -0.82 3.36 -5.40
C GLU A 267 -2.15 2.78 -4.89
N PRO A 268 -2.82 1.95 -5.72
CA PRO A 268 -3.97 1.18 -5.28
C PRO A 268 -3.49 -0.09 -4.55
N VAL A 269 -3.94 -0.25 -3.30
CA VAL A 269 -3.47 -1.32 -2.41
C VAL A 269 -4.67 -2.12 -1.90
N LEU A 270 -4.55 -3.45 -1.96
CA LEU A 270 -5.43 -4.35 -1.22
C LEU A 270 -4.73 -4.76 0.08
N LEU A 271 -5.35 -4.49 1.22
CA LEU A 271 -4.88 -4.89 2.54
C LEU A 271 -5.78 -5.98 3.10
N TRP A 272 -5.16 -7.00 3.69
CA TRP A 272 -5.81 -8.02 4.49
C TRP A 272 -5.54 -7.69 5.95
N LEU A 273 -6.61 -7.48 6.69
CA LEU A 273 -6.56 -7.13 8.10
C LEU A 273 -7.15 -8.25 8.94
N VAL A 274 -6.52 -8.56 10.08
CA VAL A 274 -7.01 -9.60 11.00
C VAL A 274 -6.99 -9.16 12.45
N GLY A 275 -7.92 -9.66 13.26
CA GLY A 275 -7.99 -9.35 14.69
C GLY A 275 -9.06 -10.17 15.42
N SER A 276 -8.90 -10.39 16.73
CA SER A 276 -9.94 -11.01 17.57
C SER A 276 -11.20 -10.15 17.69
N GLU A 277 -11.02 -8.84 17.63
CA GLU A 277 -12.06 -7.82 17.67
C GLU A 277 -11.85 -6.85 16.49
N LEU A 278 -12.92 -6.19 16.02
CA LEU A 278 -12.82 -5.30 14.86
C LEU A 278 -11.92 -4.09 15.13
N ASP A 279 -11.86 -3.59 16.37
CA ASP A 279 -11.01 -2.46 16.78
C ASP A 279 -9.56 -2.87 17.09
N GLN A 280 -9.21 -4.14 16.92
CA GLN A 280 -7.87 -4.70 17.12
C GLN A 280 -7.28 -5.25 15.81
N LEU A 281 -7.78 -4.79 14.66
CA LEU A 281 -7.30 -5.21 13.35
C LEU A 281 -5.84 -4.81 13.14
N LYS A 282 -5.04 -5.76 12.66
CA LYS A 282 -3.65 -5.57 12.21
C LYS A 282 -3.50 -5.96 10.75
N VAL A 283 -2.53 -5.38 10.06
CA VAL A 283 -2.20 -5.80 8.68
C VAL A 283 -1.54 -7.17 8.69
N ASP A 284 -2.15 -8.11 7.98
CA ASP A 284 -1.65 -9.47 7.78
C ASP A 284 -0.98 -9.66 6.42
N ALA A 285 -1.49 -8.95 5.40
CA ALA A 285 -0.88 -8.94 4.08
C ALA A 285 -1.27 -7.70 3.29
N THR A 286 -0.41 -7.31 2.36
CA THR A 286 -0.72 -6.29 1.36
C THR A 286 -0.41 -6.79 -0.05
N GLN A 287 -1.15 -6.28 -1.03
CA GLN A 287 -0.97 -6.60 -2.44
C GLN A 287 -1.24 -5.37 -3.30
N THR A 288 -0.42 -5.18 -4.34
CA THR A 288 -0.70 -4.16 -5.36
C THR A 288 -1.94 -4.55 -6.12
N TRP A 289 -2.91 -3.64 -6.17
CA TRP A 289 -4.09 -3.86 -6.97
C TRP A 289 -3.78 -3.61 -8.45
N ARG A 290 -3.98 -4.64 -9.29
CA ARG A 290 -3.73 -4.56 -10.74
C ARG A 290 -4.97 -4.36 -11.58
N GLY A 291 -6.16 -4.31 -10.95
CA GLY A 291 -7.43 -4.10 -11.64
C GLY A 291 -7.75 -2.62 -11.85
N TYR A 292 -8.91 -2.33 -12.46
CA TYR A 292 -9.46 -0.97 -12.47
C TYR A 292 -9.65 -0.48 -11.03
N HIS A 293 -9.25 0.77 -10.75
CA HIS A 293 -9.35 1.36 -9.43
C HIS A 293 -9.71 2.85 -9.49
N PRO A 294 -10.38 3.38 -8.45
CA PRO A 294 -10.76 4.78 -8.40
C PRO A 294 -9.61 5.74 -8.06
N CYS A 295 -8.40 5.26 -7.74
CA CYS A 295 -7.27 6.13 -7.33
C CYS A 295 -6.72 7.08 -8.40
N GLY A 296 -7.36 7.18 -9.57
CA GLY A 296 -6.99 8.14 -10.61
C GLY A 296 -7.50 9.55 -10.28
N THR A 297 -6.72 10.56 -10.63
CA THR A 297 -7.05 11.99 -10.47
C THR A 297 -8.27 12.45 -11.27
N ASP A 298 -8.74 11.63 -12.20
CA ASP A 298 -9.74 12.01 -13.20
C ASP A 298 -11.16 11.49 -12.88
N ASN A 299 -11.39 10.94 -11.68
CA ASN A 299 -12.73 10.65 -11.21
C ASN A 299 -13.19 11.81 -10.30
N PRO A 300 -13.86 12.85 -10.85
CA PRO A 300 -14.65 13.73 -10.01
C PRO A 300 -15.68 12.85 -9.32
N VAL A 301 -15.56 12.71 -8.00
CA VAL A 301 -16.58 12.06 -7.17
C VAL A 301 -17.89 12.77 -7.48
N GLY A 302 -18.84 12.02 -8.05
CA GLY A 302 -20.22 12.47 -8.28
C GLY A 302 -21.02 12.57 -7.00
#